data_AF-A0A9D2F193-F1
#
_entry.id   AF-A0A9D2F193-F1
#
_cell.length_a   1.000
_cell.length_b   1.000
_cell.length_c   1.000
_cell.angle_alpha   90.00
_cell.angle_beta   90.00
_cell.angle_gamma   90.00
#
_symmetry.space_group_name_H-M   'P 1'
#
loop_
_entity.id
_entity.type
_entity.pdbx_description
1 polymer ?
#
loop_
_entity_poly.entity_id
_entity_poly.type
_entity_poly.pdbx_seq_one_letter_code
_entity_poly.pdbx_strand_id
1 'polypeptide(L)'
;MWTRSLLKQNAKDALRGRYWRSFLLCFLLTLLGIGDYSPQYRVTYDLASDELDNLRYGPVWEGNASVQDLWAELNDSNLLFLLQFGVVLLLIGVVIGLCWAFFLVNPLTVGRNRYFMESRQAPAPMKTVLTIFRPPYMNVVKVSALVSLKIALGSLLIIPGIYWQYCYWMVPYLLAENPYLTTGRAMELSRQMMEGEKLRTFVLVLSFIGWIVLSALTLGIGLLFLEPYYQATMAELYAVLRSKAFSLNLTDENELCGFVRHDAGA
;
A
#
# COMPACT_ATOMS: atom_id res chain seq x y z
N MET A 1 -19.69 17.32 14.33
CA MET A 1 -19.67 15.96 13.73
C MET A 1 -19.41 16.09 12.24
N TRP A 2 -18.60 15.23 11.64
CA TRP A 2 -18.28 15.29 10.21
C TRP A 2 -19.28 14.52 9.35
N THR A 3 -19.45 14.96 8.11
CA THR A 3 -20.33 14.32 7.13
C THR A 3 -19.54 13.90 5.89
N ARG A 4 -19.97 12.81 5.25
CA ARG A 4 -19.31 12.30 4.03
C ARG A 4 -19.27 13.32 2.89
N SER A 5 -20.31 14.15 2.77
CA SER A 5 -20.41 15.18 1.74
C SER A 5 -19.38 16.29 1.98
N LEU A 6 -19.22 16.71 3.23
CA LEU A 6 -18.23 17.73 3.61
C LEU A 6 -16.80 17.27 3.29
N LEU A 7 -16.43 16.05 3.67
CA LEU A 7 -15.10 15.50 3.37
C LEU A 7 -14.83 15.44 1.87
N LYS A 8 -15.82 15.00 1.09
CA LYS A 8 -15.73 14.93 -0.38
C LYS A 8 -15.61 16.32 -1.02
N GLN A 9 -16.33 17.30 -0.49
CA GLN A 9 -16.27 18.67 -0.97
C GLN A 9 -14.91 19.31 -0.65
N ASN A 10 -14.44 19.18 0.58
CA ASN A 10 -13.11 19.65 0.99
C ASN A 10 -11.99 19.00 0.17
N ALA A 11 -12.07 17.69 -0.07
CA ALA A 11 -11.10 17.01 -0.91
C ALA A 11 -11.12 17.52 -2.36
N LYS A 12 -12.30 17.82 -2.90
CA LYS A 12 -12.44 18.42 -4.23
C LYS A 12 -11.82 19.81 -4.25
N ASP A 13 -12.04 20.62 -3.23
CA ASP A 13 -11.48 21.96 -3.10
C ASP A 13 -9.96 21.93 -2.90
N ALA A 14 -9.43 20.99 -2.11
CA ALA A 14 -8.00 20.78 -1.94
C ALA A 14 -7.29 20.44 -3.27
N LEU A 15 -7.97 19.66 -4.13
CA LEU A 15 -7.46 19.27 -5.45
C LEU A 15 -7.68 20.34 -6.55
N ARG A 16 -8.53 21.35 -6.35
CA ARG A 16 -8.75 22.42 -7.34
C ARG A 16 -7.44 23.17 -7.59
N GLY A 17 -7.07 23.31 -8.87
CA GLY A 17 -5.83 23.97 -9.32
C GLY A 17 -4.54 23.15 -9.20
N ARG A 18 -4.56 21.98 -8.51
CA ARG A 18 -3.37 21.13 -8.29
C ARG A 18 -3.56 19.67 -8.71
N TYR A 19 -4.75 19.33 -9.22
CA TYR A 19 -5.15 17.97 -9.60
C TYR A 19 -4.11 17.23 -10.43
N TRP A 20 -3.56 17.85 -11.48
CA TRP A 20 -2.59 17.21 -12.37
C TRP A 20 -1.30 16.78 -11.66
N ARG A 21 -0.85 17.53 -10.64
CA ARG A 21 0.34 17.14 -9.86
C ARG A 21 0.05 15.92 -8.99
N SER A 22 -1.11 15.90 -8.32
CA SER A 22 -1.54 14.75 -7.52
C SER A 22 -1.83 13.52 -8.38
N PHE A 23 -2.39 13.71 -9.58
CA PHE A 23 -2.61 12.65 -10.55
C PHE A 23 -1.29 12.04 -11.02
N LEU A 24 -0.32 12.86 -11.46
CA LEU A 24 0.99 12.37 -11.87
C LEU A 24 1.71 11.63 -10.73
N LEU A 25 1.60 12.12 -9.49
CA LEU A 25 2.16 11.43 -8.34
C LEU A 25 1.50 10.05 -8.14
N CYS A 26 0.17 9.99 -8.09
CA CYS A 26 -0.57 8.73 -7.96
C CYS A 26 -0.26 7.76 -9.10
N PHE A 27 -0.10 8.28 -10.32
CA PHE A 27 0.27 7.48 -11.48
C PHE A 27 1.67 6.88 -11.34
N LEU A 28 2.67 7.68 -10.97
CA LEU A 28 4.04 7.20 -10.71
C LEU A 28 4.07 6.18 -9.55
N LEU A 29 3.32 6.43 -8.50
CA LEU A 29 3.21 5.50 -7.37
C LEU A 29 2.54 4.19 -7.78
N THR A 30 1.49 4.24 -8.61
CA THR A 30 0.83 3.06 -9.17
C THR A 30 1.80 2.22 -10.01
N LEU A 31 2.67 2.85 -10.80
CA LEU A 31 3.73 2.15 -11.55
C LEU A 31 4.75 1.45 -10.64
N LEU A 32 4.96 1.97 -9.43
CA LEU A 32 5.82 1.35 -8.41
C LEU A 32 5.08 0.27 -7.58
N GLY A 33 3.82 -0.03 -7.93
CA GLY A 33 2.96 -0.97 -7.22
C GLY A 33 2.28 -0.38 -5.97
N ILE A 34 2.21 0.95 -5.86
CA ILE A 34 1.73 1.69 -4.68
C ILE A 34 0.46 2.45 -5.06
N GLY A 35 -0.64 1.73 -5.18
CA GLY A 35 -1.97 2.29 -5.42
C GLY A 35 -3.02 1.42 -4.77
N ASP A 36 -4.08 2.03 -4.22
CA ASP A 36 -5.15 1.23 -3.61
C ASP A 36 -5.96 0.49 -4.70
N TYR A 37 -5.79 0.90 -5.96
CA TYR A 37 -6.33 0.26 -7.16
C TYR A 37 -5.23 -0.23 -8.15
N SER A 38 -3.99 -0.43 -7.70
CA SER A 38 -2.90 -0.83 -8.61
C SER A 38 -3.17 -2.22 -9.22
N PRO A 39 -2.94 -2.41 -10.53
CA PRO A 39 -3.03 -3.72 -11.15
C PRO A 39 -2.01 -4.66 -10.51
N GLN A 40 -2.47 -5.79 -9.96
CA GLN A 40 -1.57 -6.81 -9.43
C GLN A 40 -0.77 -7.39 -10.59
N TYR A 41 0.56 -7.23 -10.56
CA TYR A 41 1.47 -7.87 -11.49
C TYR A 41 1.43 -9.38 -11.26
N ARG A 42 0.55 -10.07 -11.99
CA ARG A 42 0.58 -11.52 -12.09
C ARG A 42 1.71 -11.87 -13.05
N VAL A 43 2.81 -12.37 -12.51
CA VAL A 43 3.84 -13.03 -13.33
C VAL A 43 3.26 -14.37 -13.75
N THR A 44 2.68 -14.38 -14.95
CA THR A 44 2.30 -15.63 -15.62
C THR A 44 3.56 -16.16 -16.30
N TYR A 45 4.11 -17.24 -15.76
CA TYR A 45 5.16 -17.99 -16.44
C TYR A 45 4.48 -18.85 -17.49
N ASP A 46 4.60 -18.45 -18.75
CA ASP A 46 4.23 -19.32 -19.87
C ASP A 46 5.39 -20.29 -20.06
N LEU A 47 5.27 -21.49 -19.48
CA LEU A 47 6.19 -22.59 -19.76
C LEU A 47 5.89 -23.05 -21.19
N ALA A 48 6.89 -23.08 -22.06
CA ALA A 48 6.74 -23.50 -23.45
C ALA A 48 6.02 -24.85 -23.51
N SER A 49 4.88 -24.90 -24.22
CA SER A 49 4.01 -26.08 -24.28
C SER A 49 4.72 -27.34 -24.77
N ASP A 50 5.72 -27.18 -25.65
CA ASP A 50 6.47 -28.30 -26.22
C ASP A 50 7.35 -29.04 -25.18
N GLU A 51 7.86 -28.34 -24.16
CA GLU A 51 8.57 -28.97 -23.04
C GLU A 51 7.59 -29.58 -22.03
N LEU A 52 6.43 -28.95 -21.81
CA LEU A 52 5.38 -29.48 -20.93
C LEU A 52 4.72 -30.74 -21.52
N ASP A 53 4.58 -30.83 -22.84
CA ASP A 53 4.03 -32.01 -23.52
C ASP A 53 5.00 -33.19 -23.50
N ASN A 54 6.32 -32.95 -23.66
CA ASN A 54 7.33 -33.98 -23.41
C ASN A 54 7.35 -34.43 -21.94
N LEU A 55 7.15 -33.50 -21.00
CA LEU A 55 6.96 -33.82 -19.59
C LEU A 55 5.59 -34.43 -19.27
N ARG A 56 4.63 -34.52 -20.20
CA ARG A 56 3.30 -35.09 -19.95
C ARG A 56 3.11 -36.45 -20.60
N TYR A 57 3.84 -36.70 -21.69
CA TYR A 57 3.83 -37.94 -22.46
C TYR A 57 5.17 -38.68 -22.43
N GLY A 58 6.11 -38.25 -21.57
CA GLY A 58 7.35 -38.96 -21.35
C GLY A 58 7.13 -40.34 -20.70
N PRO A 59 8.11 -41.26 -20.82
CA PRO A 59 8.01 -42.63 -20.29
C PRO A 59 7.69 -42.70 -18.79
N VAL A 60 8.01 -41.63 -18.05
CA VAL A 60 7.72 -41.43 -16.63
C VAL A 60 6.21 -41.37 -16.33
N TRP A 61 5.43 -40.71 -17.18
CA TRP A 61 3.99 -40.49 -16.99
C TRP A 61 3.12 -41.58 -17.61
N GLU A 62 3.68 -42.31 -18.59
CA GLU A 62 3.11 -43.54 -19.14
C GLU A 62 3.27 -44.76 -18.22
N GLY A 63 3.97 -44.60 -17.08
CA GLY A 63 4.15 -45.67 -16.08
C GLY A 63 5.08 -46.80 -16.54
N ASN A 64 5.84 -46.59 -17.62
CA ASN A 64 6.78 -47.55 -18.20
C ASN A 64 8.25 -47.15 -17.98
N ALA A 65 8.53 -46.05 -17.27
CA ALA A 65 9.89 -45.67 -16.90
C ALA A 65 10.43 -46.59 -15.80
N SER A 66 11.61 -47.14 -16.03
CA SER A 66 12.36 -47.80 -14.97
C SER A 66 12.99 -46.76 -14.03
N VAL A 67 13.30 -47.16 -12.80
CA VAL A 67 14.02 -46.31 -11.83
C VAL A 67 15.36 -45.82 -12.41
N GLN A 68 15.97 -46.60 -13.31
CA GLN A 68 17.23 -46.25 -13.96
C GLN A 68 17.06 -45.13 -15.01
N ASP A 69 15.93 -45.10 -15.72
CA ASP A 69 15.60 -44.05 -16.70
C ASP A 69 15.37 -42.71 -15.99
N LEU A 70 14.68 -42.74 -14.84
CA LEU A 70 14.50 -41.57 -13.97
C LEU A 70 15.83 -41.01 -13.46
N TRP A 71 16.76 -41.88 -13.06
CA TRP A 71 18.09 -41.47 -12.64
C TRP A 71 18.92 -40.92 -13.80
N ALA A 72 18.79 -41.45 -15.01
CA ALA A 72 19.52 -40.96 -16.19
C ALA A 72 19.06 -39.56 -16.60
N GLU A 73 17.76 -39.29 -16.53
CA GLU A 73 17.15 -38.01 -16.89
C GLU A 73 17.46 -36.90 -15.85
N LEU A 74 17.48 -37.26 -14.56
CA LEU A 74 17.91 -36.36 -13.47
C LEU A 74 19.43 -36.13 -13.42
N ASN A 75 20.22 -37.07 -13.94
CA ASN A 75 21.68 -37.01 -13.95
C ASN A 75 22.26 -36.43 -15.25
N ASP A 76 21.41 -35.98 -16.17
CA ASP A 76 21.85 -35.09 -17.25
C ASP A 76 22.40 -33.81 -16.60
N SER A 77 23.72 -33.63 -16.72
CA SER A 77 24.47 -32.56 -16.07
C SER A 77 23.92 -31.17 -16.39
N ASN A 78 23.26 -31.02 -17.55
CA ASN A 78 22.67 -29.75 -17.97
C ASN A 78 21.31 -29.50 -17.31
N LEU A 79 20.47 -30.53 -17.12
CA LEU A 79 19.13 -30.40 -16.55
C LEU A 79 19.17 -30.15 -15.05
N LEU A 80 20.01 -30.89 -14.31
CA LEU A 80 20.21 -30.68 -12.87
C LEU A 80 20.76 -29.28 -12.57
N PHE A 81 21.70 -28.80 -13.40
CA PHE A 81 22.26 -27.45 -13.29
C PHE A 81 21.21 -26.38 -13.56
N LEU A 82 20.40 -26.51 -14.62
CA LEU A 82 19.33 -25.56 -14.94
C LEU A 82 18.27 -25.49 -13.85
N LEU A 83 17.87 -26.62 -13.26
CA LEU A 83 16.91 -26.64 -12.15
C LEU A 83 17.47 -25.98 -10.89
N GLN A 84 18.74 -26.24 -10.53
CA GLN A 84 19.38 -25.61 -9.39
C GLN A 84 19.54 -24.09 -9.58
N PHE A 85 19.98 -23.65 -10.76
CA PHE A 85 20.11 -22.23 -11.07
C PHE A 85 18.75 -21.52 -11.14
N GLY A 86 17.73 -22.17 -11.72
CA GLY A 86 16.36 -21.64 -11.78
C GLY A 86 15.75 -21.43 -10.39
N VAL A 87 15.92 -22.39 -9.48
CA VAL A 87 15.44 -22.27 -8.09
C VAL A 87 16.20 -21.15 -7.36
N VAL A 88 17.52 -21.05 -7.53
CA VAL A 88 18.31 -19.99 -6.89
C VAL A 88 17.90 -18.60 -7.40
N LEU A 89 17.69 -18.43 -8.70
CA LEU A 89 17.23 -17.17 -9.29
C LEU A 89 15.82 -16.80 -8.81
N LEU A 90 14.92 -17.77 -8.68
CA LEU A 90 13.60 -17.56 -8.11
C LEU A 90 13.68 -17.10 -6.65
N LEU A 91 14.50 -17.75 -5.83
CA LEU A 91 14.69 -17.35 -4.44
C LEU A 91 15.27 -15.94 -4.32
N ILE A 92 16.24 -15.59 -5.17
CA ILE A 92 16.79 -14.23 -5.24
C ILE A 92 15.70 -13.23 -5.64
N GLY A 93 14.87 -13.55 -6.64
CA GLY A 93 13.74 -12.72 -7.06
C GLY A 93 12.73 -12.48 -5.93
N VAL A 94 12.40 -13.52 -5.16
CA VAL A 94 11.51 -13.42 -3.99
C VAL A 94 12.12 -12.52 -2.92
N VAL A 95 13.42 -12.70 -2.60
CA VAL A 95 14.10 -11.86 -1.60
C VAL A 95 14.15 -10.39 -2.04
N ILE A 96 14.48 -10.12 -3.31
CA ILE A 96 14.47 -8.76 -3.86
C ILE A 96 13.05 -8.16 -3.81
N GLY A 97 12.03 -8.94 -4.18
CA GLY A 97 10.63 -8.52 -4.12
C GLY A 97 10.18 -8.17 -2.71
N LEU A 98 10.57 -8.98 -1.71
CA LEU A 98 10.31 -8.69 -0.31
C LEU A 98 11.06 -7.43 0.15
N CYS A 99 12.33 -7.27 -0.22
CA CYS A 99 13.08 -6.06 0.07
C CYS A 99 12.41 -4.82 -0.54
N TRP A 100 11.96 -4.89 -1.80
CA TRP A 100 11.22 -3.81 -2.45
C TRP A 100 9.93 -3.46 -1.71
N ALA A 101 9.12 -4.46 -1.35
CA ALA A 101 7.86 -4.25 -0.64
C ALA A 101 8.08 -3.66 0.77
N PHE A 102 9.06 -4.17 1.52
CA PHE A 102 9.28 -3.72 2.89
C PHE A 102 10.00 -2.38 2.99
N PHE A 103 11.04 -2.15 2.17
CA PHE A 103 11.88 -0.96 2.29
C PHE A 103 11.45 0.20 1.41
N LEU A 104 10.81 -0.04 0.25
CA LEU A 104 10.37 1.02 -0.64
C LEU A 104 8.86 1.26 -0.53
N VAL A 105 8.03 0.22 -0.69
CA VAL A 105 6.56 0.40 -0.74
C VAL A 105 5.99 0.95 0.56
N ASN A 106 6.38 0.39 1.72
CA ASN A 106 5.84 0.82 3.01
C ASN A 106 6.18 2.29 3.35
N PRO A 107 7.45 2.76 3.30
CA PRO A 107 7.75 4.17 3.58
C PRO A 107 7.19 5.10 2.53
N LEU A 108 7.17 4.68 1.26
CA LEU A 108 6.65 5.51 0.18
C LEU A 108 5.12 5.70 0.28
N THR A 109 4.40 4.74 0.86
CA THR A 109 2.98 4.91 1.25
C THR A 109 2.80 5.97 2.34
N VAL A 110 3.70 6.01 3.33
CA VAL A 110 3.72 7.08 4.35
C VAL A 110 4.04 8.44 3.70
N GLY A 111 4.99 8.47 2.76
CA GLY A 111 5.32 9.65 1.97
C GLY A 111 4.15 10.17 1.12
N ARG A 112 3.37 9.27 0.49
CA ARG A 112 2.13 9.61 -0.23
C ARG A 112 1.15 10.32 0.68
N ASN A 113 0.89 9.73 1.85
CA ASN A 113 -0.05 10.28 2.83
C ASN A 113 0.41 11.66 3.33
N ARG A 114 1.73 11.86 3.51
CA ARG A 114 2.33 13.15 3.82
C ARG A 114 2.05 14.20 2.74
N TYR A 115 2.27 13.85 1.47
CA TYR A 115 2.01 14.77 0.36
C TYR A 115 0.55 15.20 0.32
N PHE A 116 -0.41 14.27 0.49
CA PHE A 116 -1.83 14.63 0.48
C PHE A 116 -2.20 15.54 1.65
N MET A 117 -1.59 15.34 2.81
CA MET A 117 -1.76 16.22 3.97
C MET A 117 -1.19 17.62 3.78
N GLU A 118 0.04 17.71 3.27
CA GLU A 118 0.66 18.99 2.93
C GLU A 118 -0.11 19.69 1.81
N SER A 119 -0.62 18.94 0.82
CA SER A 119 -1.41 19.47 -0.30
C SER A 119 -2.70 20.16 0.16
N ARG A 120 -3.27 19.76 1.30
CA ARG A 120 -4.43 20.44 1.90
C ARG A 120 -4.08 21.87 2.33
N GLN A 121 -2.90 22.07 2.91
CA GLN A 121 -2.51 23.32 3.53
C GLN A 121 -1.76 24.26 2.58
N ALA A 122 -0.91 23.71 1.71
CA ALA A 122 -0.07 24.48 0.79
C ALA A 122 0.20 23.70 -0.51
N PRO A 123 0.63 24.34 -1.60
CA PRO A 123 1.09 23.64 -2.80
C PRO A 123 2.37 22.86 -2.50
N ALA A 124 2.22 21.60 -2.08
CA ALA A 124 3.35 20.73 -1.77
C ALA A 124 4.12 20.32 -3.06
N PRO A 125 5.46 20.42 -3.10
CA PRO A 125 6.24 19.86 -4.17
C PRO A 125 6.20 18.32 -4.11
N MET A 126 6.26 17.64 -5.27
CA MET A 126 6.32 16.16 -5.32
C MET A 126 7.47 15.57 -4.49
N LYS A 127 8.53 16.35 -4.28
CA LYS A 127 9.68 15.99 -3.43
C LYS A 127 9.31 15.71 -1.97
N THR A 128 8.19 16.25 -1.47
CA THR A 128 7.65 15.94 -0.13
C THR A 128 7.51 14.45 0.10
N VAL A 129 7.10 13.68 -0.91
CA VAL A 129 6.94 12.22 -0.76
C VAL A 129 8.27 11.55 -0.39
N LEU A 130 9.39 12.09 -0.89
CA LEU A 130 10.73 11.58 -0.62
C LEU A 130 11.32 12.08 0.70
N THR A 131 10.71 13.06 1.38
CA THR A 131 11.25 13.55 2.66
C THR A 131 11.16 12.49 3.76
N ILE A 132 10.32 11.48 3.59
CA ILE A 132 10.19 10.35 4.52
C ILE A 132 11.44 9.45 4.55
N PHE A 133 12.28 9.49 3.51
CA PHE A 133 13.56 8.78 3.48
C PHE A 133 14.66 9.49 4.29
N ARG A 134 14.38 10.68 4.87
CA ARG A 134 15.32 11.34 5.78
C ARG A 134 15.31 10.68 7.16
N PRO A 135 16.40 10.77 7.95
CA PRO A 135 16.42 10.26 9.32
C PRO A 135 15.26 10.87 10.14
N PRO A 136 14.46 10.06 10.88
CA PRO A 136 14.64 8.65 11.22
C PRO A 136 13.81 7.68 10.35
N TYR A 137 14.16 7.51 9.07
CA TYR A 137 13.44 6.61 8.14
C TYR A 137 13.27 5.16 8.65
N MET A 138 14.26 4.65 9.40
CA MET A 138 14.26 3.27 9.89
C MET A 138 13.13 3.01 10.89
N ASN A 139 12.72 4.02 11.65
CA ASN A 139 11.57 3.88 12.54
C ASN A 139 10.27 3.76 11.75
N VAL A 140 10.10 4.60 10.72
CA VAL A 140 8.93 4.56 9.82
C VAL A 140 8.81 3.19 9.14
N VAL A 141 9.92 2.65 8.62
CA VAL A 141 9.96 1.30 8.01
C VAL A 141 9.51 0.24 9.03
N LYS A 142 10.08 0.26 10.25
CA LYS A 142 9.76 -0.72 11.30
C LYS A 142 8.30 -0.66 11.71
N VAL A 143 7.77 0.52 12.00
CA VAL A 143 6.38 0.68 12.44
C VAL A 143 5.42 0.23 11.35
N SER A 144 5.61 0.71 10.11
CA SER A 144 4.76 0.30 8.98
C SER A 144 4.85 -1.19 8.70
N ALA A 145 6.04 -1.79 8.77
CA ALA A 145 6.21 -3.23 8.57
C ALA A 145 5.48 -4.05 9.65
N LEU A 146 5.55 -3.64 10.93
CA LEU A 146 4.86 -4.32 12.03
C LEU A 146 3.34 -4.20 11.92
N VAL A 147 2.83 -3.05 11.48
CA VAL A 147 1.39 -2.87 11.19
C VAL A 147 0.96 -3.77 10.03
N SER A 148 1.70 -3.76 8.93
CA SER A 148 1.41 -4.60 7.76
C SER A 148 1.43 -6.09 8.13
N LEU A 149 2.41 -6.53 8.93
CA LEU A 149 2.47 -7.91 9.45
C LEU A 149 1.24 -8.23 10.31
N LYS A 150 0.82 -7.32 11.19
CA LYS A 150 -0.35 -7.53 12.03
C LYS A 150 -1.63 -7.66 11.21
N ILE A 151 -1.81 -6.80 10.20
CA ILE A 151 -2.95 -6.87 9.28
C ILE A 151 -2.90 -8.17 8.47
N ALA A 152 -1.73 -8.57 7.97
CA ALA A 152 -1.55 -9.83 7.25
C ALA A 152 -1.91 -11.05 8.11
N LEU A 153 -1.46 -11.08 9.38
CA LEU A 153 -1.86 -12.12 10.34
C LEU A 153 -3.37 -12.11 10.61
N GLY A 154 -3.98 -10.93 10.69
CA GLY A 154 -5.44 -10.82 10.85
C GLY A 154 -6.21 -11.27 9.61
N SER A 155 -5.65 -11.04 8.42
CA SER A 155 -6.27 -11.43 7.15
C SER A 155 -6.43 -12.96 7.02
N LEU A 156 -5.59 -13.74 7.71
CA LEU A 156 -5.72 -15.19 7.81
C LEU A 156 -7.06 -15.62 8.43
N LEU A 157 -7.64 -14.80 9.32
CA LEU A 157 -8.92 -15.08 9.96
C LEU A 157 -10.09 -14.29 9.35
N ILE A 158 -9.91 -13.62 8.21
CA ILE A 158 -10.88 -12.76 7.48
C ILE A 158 -11.49 -11.63 8.34
N ILE A 159 -12.31 -11.95 9.35
CA ILE A 159 -13.02 -11.01 10.24
C ILE A 159 -12.06 -10.09 11.02
N PRO A 160 -11.06 -10.58 11.79
CA PRO A 160 -10.14 -9.71 12.50
C PRO A 160 -9.21 -8.94 11.55
N GLY A 161 -8.94 -9.48 10.34
CA GLY A 161 -8.17 -8.78 9.31
C GLY A 161 -8.82 -7.48 8.87
N ILE A 162 -10.10 -7.55 8.50
CA ILE A 162 -10.88 -6.36 8.13
C ILE A 162 -10.94 -5.39 9.31
N TYR A 163 -11.23 -5.89 10.52
CA TYR A 163 -11.29 -5.05 11.71
C TYR A 163 -9.97 -4.32 12.00
N TRP A 164 -8.83 -5.01 11.96
CA TRP A 164 -7.51 -4.41 12.18
C TRP A 164 -7.11 -3.45 11.07
N GLN A 165 -7.48 -3.72 9.81
CA GLN A 165 -7.26 -2.79 8.71
C GLN A 165 -7.91 -1.43 8.99
N TYR A 166 -9.18 -1.40 9.44
CA TYR A 166 -9.83 -0.15 9.82
C TYR A 166 -9.23 0.49 11.08
N CYS A 167 -8.79 -0.30 12.06
CA CYS A 167 -8.19 0.26 13.28
C CYS A 167 -6.83 0.92 13.02
N TYR A 168 -6.03 0.39 12.09
CA TYR A 168 -4.66 0.83 11.82
C TYR A 168 -4.51 1.67 10.55
N TRP A 169 -5.61 2.03 9.90
CA TRP A 169 -5.61 2.85 8.69
C TRP A 169 -4.92 4.21 8.88
N MET A 170 -4.96 4.77 10.09
CA MET A 170 -4.41 6.10 10.40
C MET A 170 -2.92 6.07 10.77
N VAL A 171 -2.34 4.90 11.04
CA VAL A 171 -0.91 4.78 11.39
C VAL A 171 0.03 5.41 10.37
N PRO A 172 -0.10 5.18 9.05
CA PRO A 172 0.79 5.82 8.08
C PRO A 172 0.62 7.35 8.03
N TYR A 173 -0.53 7.89 8.42
CA TYR A 173 -0.71 9.35 8.55
C TYR A 173 -0.04 9.91 9.81
N LEU A 174 -0.09 9.16 10.93
CA LEU A 174 0.62 9.51 12.17
C LEU A 174 2.14 9.53 11.97
N LEU A 175 2.69 8.52 11.28
CA LEU A 175 4.13 8.46 10.96
C LEU A 175 4.57 9.53 9.97
N ALA A 176 3.68 9.99 9.08
CA ALA A 176 3.95 11.07 8.16
C ALA A 176 4.15 12.41 8.89
N GLU A 177 3.40 12.63 9.97
CA GLU A 177 3.46 13.81 10.83
C GLU A 177 4.63 13.71 11.81
N ASN A 178 4.74 12.61 12.55
CA ASN A 178 5.82 12.36 13.49
C ASN A 178 6.50 11.00 13.25
N PRO A 179 7.66 10.98 12.57
CA PRO A 179 8.39 9.75 12.28
C PRO A 179 9.11 9.16 13.50
N TYR A 180 9.11 9.85 14.66
CA TYR A 180 9.72 9.38 15.91
C TYR A 180 8.74 8.59 16.81
N LEU A 181 7.47 8.46 16.42
CA LEU A 181 6.48 7.71 17.19
C LEU A 181 6.87 6.23 17.31
N THR A 182 6.81 5.70 18.53
CA THR A 182 6.99 4.26 18.80
C THR A 182 5.84 3.44 18.22
N THR A 183 6.11 2.23 17.74
CA THR A 183 5.10 1.32 17.17
C THR A 183 3.85 1.18 18.03
N GLY A 184 4.02 0.94 19.33
CA GLY A 184 2.91 0.77 20.26
C GLY A 184 2.05 2.02 20.39
N ARG A 185 2.68 3.19 20.47
CA ARG A 185 1.98 4.49 20.58
C ARG A 185 1.22 4.81 19.29
N ALA A 186 1.84 4.61 18.12
CA ALA A 186 1.18 4.85 16.83
C ALA A 186 -0.04 3.93 16.61
N MET A 187 0.09 2.65 16.95
CA MET A 187 -1.01 1.69 16.86
C MET A 187 -2.15 2.01 17.83
N GLU A 188 -1.81 2.34 19.07
CA GLU A 188 -2.79 2.67 20.11
C GLU A 188 -3.55 3.95 19.76
N LEU A 189 -2.83 4.97 19.32
CA LEU A 189 -3.42 6.23 18.92
C LEU A 189 -4.35 6.07 17.71
N SER A 190 -3.92 5.35 16.66
CA SER A 190 -4.78 5.05 15.51
C SER A 190 -6.06 4.32 15.94
N ARG A 191 -5.96 3.38 16.88
CA ARG A 191 -7.10 2.63 17.42
C ARG A 191 -8.09 3.54 18.14
N GLN A 192 -7.60 4.43 19.01
CA GLN A 192 -8.41 5.38 19.77
C GLN A 192 -9.07 6.43 18.84
N MET A 193 -8.34 6.95 17.87
CA MET A 193 -8.87 7.90 16.87
C MET A 193 -10.03 7.31 16.06
N MET A 194 -9.95 6.01 15.75
CA MET A 194 -10.96 5.29 14.97
C MET A 194 -12.14 4.80 15.81
N GLU A 195 -12.09 4.91 17.14
CA GLU A 195 -13.14 4.44 18.03
C GLU A 195 -14.45 5.22 17.83
N GLY A 196 -15.55 4.50 17.63
CA GLY A 196 -16.87 5.06 17.29
C GLY A 196 -17.02 5.56 15.85
N GLU A 197 -15.94 5.64 15.05
CA GLU A 197 -15.99 6.16 13.67
C GLU A 197 -15.82 5.07 12.59
N LYS A 198 -15.46 3.83 12.97
CA LYS A 198 -15.21 2.70 12.04
C LYS A 198 -16.33 2.49 11.02
N LEU A 199 -17.59 2.46 11.49
CA LEU A 199 -18.76 2.28 10.63
C LEU A 199 -18.97 3.48 9.68
N ARG A 200 -18.67 4.70 10.14
CA ARG A 200 -18.78 5.90 9.31
C ARG A 200 -17.71 5.91 8.23
N THR A 201 -16.49 5.48 8.55
CA THR A 201 -15.41 5.28 7.58
C THR A 201 -15.77 4.17 6.59
N PHE A 202 -16.37 3.06 7.03
CA PHE A 202 -16.87 2.02 6.14
C PHE A 202 -17.91 2.57 5.15
N VAL A 203 -18.89 3.33 5.61
CA VAL A 203 -19.90 3.97 4.76
C VAL A 203 -19.27 5.00 3.80
N LEU A 204 -18.22 5.71 4.25
CA LEU A 204 -17.46 6.61 3.39
C LEU A 204 -16.78 5.83 2.24
N VAL A 205 -16.09 4.73 2.54
CA VAL A 205 -15.46 3.87 1.53
C VAL A 205 -16.52 3.24 0.61
N LEU A 206 -17.64 2.77 1.16
CA LEU A 206 -18.76 2.23 0.38
C LEU A 206 -19.31 3.25 -0.61
N SER A 207 -19.30 4.55 -0.28
CA SER A 207 -19.73 5.60 -1.20
C SER A 207 -18.81 5.82 -2.41
N PHE A 208 -17.63 5.18 -2.44
CA PHE A 208 -16.74 5.13 -3.59
C PHE A 208 -17.00 3.92 -4.49
N ILE A 209 -17.75 2.91 -4.04
CA ILE A 209 -17.99 1.70 -4.83
C ILE A 209 -18.68 2.00 -6.17
N GLY A 210 -19.59 2.98 -6.20
CA GLY A 210 -20.21 3.42 -7.44
C GLY A 210 -19.21 3.98 -8.46
N TRP A 211 -18.19 4.70 -7.98
CA TRP A 211 -17.11 5.22 -8.82
C TRP A 211 -16.16 4.10 -9.29
N ILE A 212 -15.93 3.09 -8.44
CA ILE A 212 -15.14 1.90 -8.80
C ILE A 212 -15.85 1.10 -9.90
N VAL A 213 -17.16 0.87 -9.76
CA VAL A 213 -17.99 0.18 -10.78
C VAL A 213 -17.99 0.96 -12.10
N LEU A 214 -18.13 2.29 -12.04
CA LEU A 214 -18.05 3.13 -13.22
C LEU A 214 -16.65 3.07 -13.87
N SER A 215 -15.60 3.04 -13.06
CA SER A 215 -14.23 2.93 -13.54
C SER A 215 -13.93 1.57 -14.18
N ALA A 216 -14.52 0.49 -13.64
CA ALA A 216 -14.44 -0.85 -14.23
C ALA A 216 -15.03 -0.89 -15.65
N LEU A 217 -16.12 -0.14 -15.90
CA LEU A 217 -16.70 0.00 -17.23
C LEU A 217 -15.75 0.69 -18.22
N THR A 218 -14.87 1.57 -17.74
CA THR A 218 -13.87 2.30 -18.56
C THR A 218 -12.54 1.55 -18.74
N LEU A 219 -12.56 0.20 -18.66
CA LEU A 219 -11.35 -0.65 -18.72
C LEU A 219 -10.30 -0.30 -17.64
N GLY A 220 -10.73 0.20 -16.48
CA GLY A 220 -9.86 0.52 -15.35
C GLY A 220 -9.16 1.89 -15.42
N ILE A 221 -9.30 2.64 -16.53
CA ILE A 221 -8.71 3.98 -16.66
C ILE A 221 -9.31 4.93 -15.60
N GLY A 222 -10.61 4.82 -15.32
CA GLY A 222 -11.28 5.62 -14.29
C GLY A 222 -10.67 5.46 -12.88
N LEU A 223 -10.03 4.32 -12.58
CA LEU A 223 -9.42 4.08 -11.26
C LEU A 223 -8.21 4.99 -11.04
N LEU A 224 -7.44 5.26 -12.11
CA LEU A 224 -6.30 6.18 -12.05
C LEU A 224 -6.73 7.61 -11.73
N PHE A 225 -7.88 8.04 -12.26
CA PHE A 225 -8.45 9.36 -11.97
C PHE A 225 -9.11 9.44 -10.59
N LEU A 226 -9.63 8.31 -10.09
CA LEU A 226 -10.28 8.20 -8.80
C LEU A 226 -9.27 8.19 -7.64
N GLU A 227 -8.10 7.57 -7.83
CA GLU A 227 -7.03 7.46 -6.83
C GLU A 227 -6.68 8.80 -6.14
N PRO A 228 -6.32 9.89 -6.84
CA PRO A 228 -5.98 11.16 -6.17
C PRO A 228 -7.16 11.75 -5.39
N TYR A 229 -8.39 11.53 -5.84
CA TYR A 229 -9.60 11.98 -5.14
C TYR A 229 -9.86 11.13 -3.88
N TYR A 230 -9.68 9.82 -3.97
CA TYR A 230 -9.79 8.91 -2.84
C TYR A 230 -8.76 9.26 -1.75
N GLN A 231 -7.48 9.41 -2.13
CA GLN A 231 -6.41 9.76 -1.18
C GLN A 231 -6.65 11.14 -0.53
N ALA A 232 -7.13 12.13 -1.29
CA ALA A 232 -7.49 13.43 -0.73
C ALA A 232 -8.63 13.33 0.30
N THR A 233 -9.66 12.50 0.05
CA THR A 233 -10.74 12.30 1.04
C THR A 233 -10.28 11.58 2.31
N MET A 234 -9.35 10.64 2.21
CA MET A 234 -8.76 9.99 3.37
C MET A 234 -7.88 10.95 4.18
N ALA A 235 -7.19 11.86 3.51
CA ALA A 235 -6.43 12.92 4.18
C ALA A 235 -7.34 13.91 4.94
N GLU A 236 -8.48 14.30 4.36
CA GLU A 236 -9.50 15.09 5.06
C GLU A 236 -10.08 14.33 6.27
N LEU A 237 -10.36 13.03 6.12
CA LEU A 237 -10.84 12.19 7.21
C LEU A 237 -9.87 12.21 8.40
N TYR A 238 -8.57 11.99 8.15
CA TYR A 238 -7.57 12.05 9.21
C TYR A 238 -7.49 13.44 9.85
N ALA A 239 -7.63 14.53 9.08
CA ALA A 239 -7.66 15.89 9.63
C ALA A 239 -8.71 16.06 10.73
N VAL A 240 -9.90 15.54 10.47
CA VAL A 240 -11.04 15.58 11.38
C VAL A 240 -10.84 14.63 12.56
N LEU A 241 -10.32 13.43 12.33
CA LEU A 241 -10.03 12.49 13.41
C LEU A 241 -8.93 13.03 14.33
N ARG A 242 -7.94 13.73 13.78
CA ARG A 242 -6.89 14.43 14.52
C ARG A 242 -7.48 15.51 15.41
N SER A 243 -8.33 16.40 14.88
CA SER A 243 -8.97 17.44 15.71
C SER A 243 -9.86 16.84 16.81
N LYS A 244 -10.54 15.72 16.53
CA LYS A 244 -11.26 14.94 17.55
C LYS A 244 -10.31 14.39 18.63
N ALA A 245 -9.16 13.84 18.25
CA ALA A 245 -8.17 13.31 19.18
C ALA A 245 -7.64 14.38 20.15
N PHE A 246 -7.37 15.59 19.64
CA PHE A 246 -7.01 16.73 20.47
C PHE A 246 -8.15 17.15 21.42
N SER A 247 -9.39 17.18 20.93
CA SER A 247 -10.55 17.51 21.79
C SER A 247 -10.79 16.50 22.93
N LEU A 248 -10.32 15.26 22.74
CA LEU A 248 -10.41 14.17 23.72
C LEU A 248 -9.14 14.04 24.59
N ASN A 249 -8.17 14.96 24.45
CA ASN A 249 -6.88 14.93 25.15
C ASN A 249 -6.11 13.60 25.00
N LEU A 250 -6.25 12.93 23.84
CA LEU A 250 -5.56 11.66 23.58
C LEU A 250 -4.09 11.87 23.17
N THR A 251 -3.76 13.06 22.65
CA THR A 251 -2.45 13.45 22.12
C THR A 251 -2.13 14.90 22.41
N ASP A 252 -0.84 15.24 22.39
CA ASP A 252 -0.34 16.60 22.55
C ASP A 252 0.23 17.17 21.23
N GLU A 253 0.34 18.49 21.11
CA GLU A 253 0.93 19.16 19.93
C GLU A 253 2.40 18.77 19.73
N ASN A 254 3.08 18.36 20.80
CA ASN A 254 4.43 17.82 20.78
C ASN A 254 4.50 16.43 20.11
N GLU A 255 3.44 15.61 20.23
CA GLU A 255 3.36 14.31 19.56
C GLU A 255 2.94 14.45 18.10
N LEU A 256 2.10 15.44 17.80
CA LEU A 256 1.52 15.70 16.47
C LEU A 256 1.66 17.19 16.12
N CYS A 257 2.85 17.58 15.68
CA CYS A 257 3.23 18.97 15.41
C CYS A 257 2.51 19.61 14.20
N GLY A 258 1.68 18.85 13.49
CA GLY A 258 1.07 19.28 12.23
C GLY A 258 2.02 19.17 11.05
N PHE A 259 1.50 19.55 9.88
CA PHE A 259 2.26 19.63 8.65
C PHE A 259 2.76 21.08 8.47
N VAL A 260 3.95 21.23 7.90
CA VAL A 260 4.58 22.55 7.71
C VAL A 260 3.67 23.46 6.89
N ARG A 261 3.37 24.66 7.42
CA ARG A 261 2.85 25.78 6.62
C ARG A 261 4.00 26.23 5.74
N HIS A 262 3.96 25.91 4.46
CA HIS A 262 4.74 26.70 3.51
C HIS A 262 4.02 28.04 3.41
N ASP A 263 4.43 28.99 4.24
CA ASP A 263 4.06 30.37 4.05
C ASP A 263 4.46 30.71 2.61
N ALA A 264 3.47 31.05 1.79
CA ALA A 264 3.71 31.59 0.46
C ALA A 264 4.37 32.97 0.66
N GLY A 265 5.69 33.00 0.81
CA GLY A 265 6.40 34.24 1.12
C GLY A 265 7.90 34.08 1.30
N ALA A 266 8.61 33.95 0.17
CA ALA A 266 9.84 34.67 -0.16
C ALA A 266 10.27 34.29 -1.58
#